data_AF-A0A251TS15-F1
#
_entry.id   AF-A0A251TS15-F1
#
_cell.length_a   1.000
_cell.length_b   1.000
_cell.length_c   1.000
_cell.angle_alpha   90.00
_cell.angle_beta   90.00
_cell.angle_gamma   90.00
#
_symmetry.space_group_name_H-M   'P 1'
#
loop_
_entity.id
_entity.type
_entity.pdbx_description
1 polymer ?
#
loop_
_entity_poly.entity_id
_entity_poly.type
_entity_poly.pdbx_seq_one_letter_code
_entity_poly.pdbx_strand_id
1 'polypeptide(L)'
;MESIVREMDYRKVKWSVTIANTKLCAYAKMKDFRRFKGVILEMEARNVKPDIVTCGILYDADGSDFGFGFDELDYRIKMAFFGDAVELKTDPLVLVAFGKGDFLKIVEEVDHTRSQSWSYE
;
A
#
# COMPACT_ATOMS: atom_id res chain seq x y z
N MET A 1 12.74 -5.52 -11.30
CA MET A 1 12.11 -5.97 -10.04
C MET A 1 12.58 -7.34 -9.59
N GLU A 2 12.38 -8.41 -10.37
CA GLU A 2 12.68 -9.78 -9.88
C GLU A 2 14.15 -10.08 -9.60
N SER A 3 15.08 -9.43 -10.30
CA SER A 3 16.51 -9.56 -9.98
C SER A 3 16.84 -9.05 -8.58
N ILE A 4 16.16 -8.00 -8.12
CA ILE A 4 16.37 -7.42 -6.78
C ILE A 4 15.80 -8.37 -5.72
N VAL A 5 14.61 -8.94 -5.97
CA VAL A 5 14.00 -9.92 -5.05
C VAL A 5 14.88 -11.16 -4.90
N ARG A 6 15.43 -11.68 -6.02
CA ARG A 6 16.37 -12.81 -5.98
C ARG A 6 17.62 -12.50 -5.19
N GLU A 7 18.20 -11.31 -5.37
CA GLU A 7 19.38 -10.89 -4.61
C GLU A 7 19.06 -10.74 -3.11
N MET A 8 17.89 -10.20 -2.76
CA MET A 8 17.45 -10.12 -1.37
C MET A 8 17.28 -11.51 -0.75
N ASP A 9 16.66 -12.45 -1.48
CA ASP A 9 16.46 -13.82 -1.01
C ASP A 9 17.81 -14.52 -0.82
N TYR A 10 18.74 -14.35 -1.77
CA TYR A 10 20.12 -14.84 -1.66
C TYR A 10 20.84 -14.29 -0.42
N ARG A 11 20.69 -12.99 -0.16
CA ARG A 11 21.26 -12.31 1.02
C ARG A 11 20.43 -12.46 2.30
N LYS A 12 19.31 -13.19 2.25
CA LYS A 12 18.37 -13.38 3.38
C LYS A 12 17.83 -12.06 3.95
N VAL A 13 17.69 -11.03 3.11
CA VAL A 13 17.10 -9.74 3.47
C VAL A 13 15.58 -9.86 3.45
N LYS A 14 14.95 -9.62 4.60
CA LYS A 14 13.49 -9.61 4.70
C LYS A 14 12.90 -8.45 3.88
N TRP A 15 11.71 -8.67 3.36
CA TRP A 15 10.95 -7.61 2.74
C TRP A 15 10.51 -6.56 3.77
N SER A 16 10.66 -5.30 3.39
CA SER A 16 9.99 -4.19 4.06
C SER A 16 8.70 -3.83 3.32
N VAL A 17 7.80 -3.12 4.02
CA VAL A 17 6.60 -2.57 3.40
C VAL A 17 6.96 -1.59 2.27
N THR A 18 8.08 -0.86 2.38
CA THR A 18 8.60 0.01 1.30
C THR A 18 8.85 -0.76 0.00
N ILE A 19 9.48 -1.93 0.06
CA ILE A 19 9.79 -2.72 -1.14
C ILE A 19 8.50 -3.26 -1.75
N ALA A 20 7.57 -3.71 -0.91
CA ALA A 20 6.27 -4.17 -1.36
C ALA A 20 5.46 -3.05 -2.03
N ASN A 21 5.34 -1.89 -1.40
CA ASN A 21 4.62 -0.73 -1.93
C ASN A 21 5.27 -0.18 -3.21
N THR A 22 6.61 -0.21 -3.30
CA THR A 22 7.32 0.11 -4.55
C THR A 22 6.91 -0.84 -5.68
N LYS A 23 6.80 -2.16 -5.41
CA LYS A 23 6.32 -3.14 -6.39
C LYS A 23 4.86 -2.91 -6.77
N LEU A 24 3.99 -2.66 -5.80
CA LEU A 24 2.58 -2.39 -6.04
C LEU A 24 2.40 -1.14 -6.92
N CYS A 25 3.04 -0.01 -6.59
CA CYS A 25 2.98 1.21 -7.41
C CYS A 25 3.48 0.97 -8.83
N ALA A 26 4.61 0.28 -8.99
CA ALA A 26 5.17 -0.01 -10.31
C ALA A 26 4.20 -0.85 -11.16
N TYR A 27 3.66 -1.94 -10.63
CA TYR A 27 2.73 -2.79 -11.37
C TYR A 27 1.36 -2.15 -11.60
N ALA A 28 0.88 -1.31 -10.67
CA ALA A 28 -0.34 -0.52 -10.86
C ALA A 28 -0.19 0.45 -12.05
N LYS A 29 0.93 1.21 -12.12
CA LYS A 29 1.19 2.11 -13.25
C LYS A 29 1.39 1.37 -14.58
N MET A 30 1.96 0.17 -14.55
CA MET A 30 2.10 -0.69 -15.73
C MET A 30 0.80 -1.38 -16.14
N LYS A 31 -0.28 -1.28 -15.33
CA LYS A 31 -1.51 -2.04 -15.49
C LYS A 31 -1.30 -3.57 -15.51
N ASP A 32 -0.26 -4.06 -14.82
CA ASP A 32 0.05 -5.49 -14.71
C ASP A 32 -0.58 -6.07 -13.42
N PHE A 33 -1.89 -6.32 -13.48
CA PHE A 33 -2.67 -6.74 -12.31
C PHE A 33 -2.37 -8.14 -11.84
N ARG A 34 -1.88 -9.00 -12.73
CA ARG A 34 -1.44 -10.35 -12.37
C ARG A 34 -0.26 -10.26 -11.41
N ARG A 35 0.75 -9.45 -11.75
CA ARG A 35 1.90 -9.25 -10.87
C ARG A 35 1.56 -8.42 -9.64
N PHE A 36 0.66 -7.44 -9.76
CA PHE A 36 0.14 -6.69 -8.62
C PHE A 36 -0.47 -7.61 -7.55
N LYS A 37 -1.39 -8.50 -7.95
CA LYS A 37 -1.97 -9.53 -7.05
C LYS A 37 -0.90 -10.45 -6.47
N GLY A 38 0.08 -10.84 -7.29
CA GLY A 38 1.23 -11.63 -6.82
C GLY A 38 2.00 -10.97 -5.69
N VAL A 39 2.19 -9.64 -5.73
CA VAL A 39 2.87 -8.91 -4.65
C VAL A 39 2.08 -8.97 -3.35
N ILE A 40 0.76 -8.87 -3.39
CA ILE A 40 -0.07 -8.94 -2.18
C ILE A 40 0.03 -10.33 -1.53
N LEU A 41 -0.03 -11.38 -2.33
CA LEU A 41 0.16 -12.76 -1.85
C LEU A 41 1.58 -12.96 -1.29
N GLU A 42 2.60 -12.37 -1.91
CA GLU A 42 3.98 -12.41 -1.42
C GLU A 42 4.14 -11.67 -0.08
N MET A 43 3.48 -10.53 0.10
CA MET A 43 3.46 -9.80 1.38
C MET A 43 2.90 -10.68 2.50
N GLU A 44 1.76 -11.33 2.24
CA GLU A 44 1.13 -12.23 3.20
C GLU A 44 2.04 -13.41 3.56
N ALA A 45 2.55 -14.13 2.55
CA ALA A 45 3.43 -15.28 2.75
C ALA A 45 4.72 -14.92 3.51
N ARG A 46 5.19 -13.68 3.36
CA ARG A 46 6.40 -13.16 4.03
C ARG A 46 6.08 -12.40 5.33
N ASN A 47 4.82 -12.38 5.77
CA ASN A 47 4.33 -11.66 6.95
C ASN A 47 4.73 -10.16 6.98
N VAL A 48 4.69 -9.51 5.80
CA VAL A 48 4.91 -8.08 5.66
C VAL A 48 3.57 -7.39 5.88
N LYS A 49 3.45 -6.70 7.02
CA LYS A 49 2.22 -5.97 7.35
C LYS A 49 2.03 -4.80 6.38
N PRO A 50 0.83 -4.64 5.78
CA PRO A 50 0.50 -3.46 5.00
C PRO A 50 0.46 -2.22 5.90
N ASP A 51 0.66 -1.05 5.30
CA ASP A 51 0.56 0.25 5.97
C ASP A 51 -0.43 1.19 5.26
N ILE A 52 -0.48 2.45 5.68
CA ILE A 52 -1.44 3.44 5.15
C ILE A 52 -1.20 3.71 3.66
N VAL A 53 0.05 3.59 3.20
CA VAL A 53 0.41 3.70 1.79
C VAL A 53 -0.07 2.47 1.03
N THR A 54 0.03 1.27 1.62
CA THR A 54 -0.49 0.06 0.98
C THR A 54 -1.99 0.17 0.72
N CYS A 55 -2.80 0.60 1.69
CA CYS A 55 -4.24 0.76 1.42
C CYS A 55 -4.54 1.87 0.42
N GLY A 56 -3.76 2.96 0.40
CA GLY A 56 -3.93 3.98 -0.62
C GLY A 56 -3.73 3.42 -2.02
N ILE A 57 -2.65 2.67 -2.24
CA ILE A 57 -2.36 2.04 -3.53
C ILE A 57 -3.49 1.08 -3.94
N LEU A 58 -4.02 0.30 -3.00
CA LEU A 58 -5.11 -0.65 -3.28
C LEU A 58 -6.41 0.09 -3.64
N TYR A 59 -6.74 1.15 -2.92
CA TYR A 59 -7.92 1.97 -3.18
C TYR A 59 -7.84 2.64 -4.56
N ASP A 60 -6.70 3.27 -4.87
CA ASP A 60 -6.51 3.98 -6.14
C ASP A 60 -6.48 3.01 -7.34
N ALA A 61 -6.03 1.77 -7.12
CA ALA A 61 -6.08 0.71 -8.12
C ALA A 61 -7.50 0.17 -8.34
N ASP A 62 -8.37 0.19 -7.34
CA ASP A 62 -9.76 -0.28 -7.46
C ASP A 62 -10.67 0.76 -8.16
N GLY A 63 -10.46 2.05 -7.90
CA GLY A 63 -11.27 3.15 -8.45
C GLY A 63 -10.99 3.54 -9.90
N SER A 64 -9.87 3.08 -10.47
CA SER A 64 -9.60 3.22 -11.90
C SER A 64 -10.17 2.00 -12.62
N ASP A 65 -10.91 2.16 -13.72
CA ASP A 65 -11.56 1.23 -14.69
C ASP A 65 -11.09 -0.28 -14.76
N PHE A 66 -10.82 -0.91 -13.63
CA PHE A 66 -9.94 -2.07 -13.48
C PHE A 66 -10.73 -3.37 -13.29
N GLY A 67 -12.07 -3.33 -13.21
CA GLY A 67 -12.92 -4.51 -13.16
C GLY A 67 -12.47 -5.54 -12.12
N PHE A 68 -12.06 -5.09 -10.94
CA PHE A 68 -11.52 -5.96 -9.90
C PHE A 68 -12.66 -6.67 -9.17
N GLY A 69 -12.80 -7.98 -9.40
CA GLY A 69 -13.48 -8.88 -8.46
C GLY A 69 -12.53 -9.16 -7.29
N PHE A 70 -12.63 -8.34 -6.24
CA PHE A 70 -11.80 -8.38 -5.03
C PHE A 70 -12.66 -8.94 -3.88
N ASP A 71 -13.15 -10.18 -3.94
CA ASP A 71 -14.08 -10.66 -2.89
C ASP A 71 -13.38 -11.25 -1.66
N GLU A 72 -12.24 -11.93 -1.82
CA GLU A 72 -11.62 -12.71 -0.71
C GLU A 72 -10.50 -11.95 0.01
N LEU A 73 -9.74 -11.15 -0.74
CA LEU A 73 -8.62 -10.35 -0.20
C LEU A 73 -9.13 -9.05 0.46
N ASP A 74 -10.32 -8.60 0.09
CA ASP A 74 -10.98 -7.40 0.58
C ASP A 74 -11.44 -7.53 2.02
N TYR A 75 -11.97 -8.68 2.44
CA TYR A 75 -12.30 -8.92 3.84
C TYR A 75 -11.05 -8.90 4.73
N ARG A 76 -9.93 -9.50 4.30
CA ARG A 76 -8.74 -9.63 5.14
C ARG A 76 -7.91 -8.36 5.22
N ILE A 77 -7.80 -7.64 4.12
CA ILE A 77 -7.22 -6.30 4.12
C ILE A 77 -8.18 -5.39 4.91
N LYS A 78 -9.47 -5.29 4.63
CA LYS A 78 -10.37 -4.45 5.46
C LYS A 78 -10.41 -4.86 6.94
N MET A 79 -10.37 -6.14 7.30
CA MET A 79 -10.40 -6.61 8.70
C MET A 79 -9.07 -6.44 9.45
N ALA A 80 -7.92 -6.53 8.76
CA ALA A 80 -6.63 -6.20 9.37
C ALA A 80 -6.47 -4.69 9.63
N PHE A 81 -7.32 -3.85 9.03
CA PHE A 81 -7.22 -2.39 9.01
C PHE A 81 -8.02 -1.64 10.08
N PHE A 82 -9.04 -2.25 10.70
CA PHE A 82 -9.88 -1.56 11.69
C PHE A 82 -9.57 -1.90 13.16
N GLY A 83 -8.49 -2.63 13.43
CA GLY A 83 -8.12 -3.05 14.79
C GLY A 83 -7.16 -2.12 15.53
N ASP A 84 -6.19 -1.51 14.82
CA ASP A 84 -5.10 -0.71 15.39
C ASP A 84 -4.72 0.47 14.48
N ALA A 85 -4.03 1.48 15.04
CA ALA A 85 -3.51 2.62 14.27
C ALA A 85 -2.53 2.16 13.19
N VAL A 86 -2.87 2.41 11.93
CA VAL A 86 -2.03 2.04 10.77
C VAL A 86 -0.83 2.99 10.70
N GLU A 87 0.34 2.52 11.13
CA GLU A 87 1.58 3.30 11.12
C GLU A 87 2.14 3.48 9.70
N LEU A 88 2.59 4.68 9.36
CA LEU A 88 3.36 4.93 8.14
C LEU A 88 4.80 4.39 8.29
N LYS A 89 5.11 3.28 7.62
CA LYS A 89 6.47 2.68 7.60
C LYS A 89 7.12 2.72 6.23
N THR A 90 6.34 3.00 5.20
CA THR A 90 6.84 3.20 3.84
C THR A 90 7.74 4.43 3.78
N ASP A 91 8.89 4.26 3.13
CA ASP A 91 9.80 5.36 2.86
C ASP A 91 9.07 6.43 2.01
N PRO A 92 9.04 7.70 2.44
CA PRO A 92 8.37 8.78 1.71
C PRO A 92 8.83 8.94 0.25
N LEU A 93 10.03 8.48 -0.10
CA LEU A 93 10.53 8.47 -1.46
C LEU A 93 9.60 7.73 -2.43
N VAL A 94 8.88 6.69 -1.96
CA VAL A 94 7.89 5.98 -2.79
C VAL A 94 6.78 6.94 -3.23
N LEU A 95 6.28 7.77 -2.31
CA LEU A 95 5.23 8.75 -2.62
C LEU A 95 5.76 9.88 -3.50
N VAL A 96 7.01 10.31 -3.30
CA VAL A 96 7.66 11.31 -4.16
C VAL A 96 7.84 10.77 -5.58
N ALA A 97 8.24 9.51 -5.74
CA ALA A 97 8.53 8.91 -7.04
C ALA A 97 7.27 8.52 -7.82
N PHE A 98 6.25 7.97 -7.13
CA PHE A 98 5.06 7.43 -7.78
C PHE A 98 3.82 8.34 -7.68
N GLY A 99 3.86 9.33 -6.79
CA GLY A 99 2.73 10.17 -6.41
C GLY A 99 1.95 9.57 -5.23
N LYS A 100 1.28 10.43 -4.46
CA LYS A 100 0.48 10.05 -3.29
C LYS A 100 -0.82 9.32 -3.62
N GLY A 101 -1.33 9.45 -4.85
CA GLY A 101 -2.65 8.94 -5.20
C GLY A 101 -3.78 9.76 -4.57
N ASP A 102 -5.02 9.32 -4.68
CA ASP A 102 -6.19 10.11 -4.26
C ASP A 102 -6.60 9.77 -2.83
N PHE A 103 -6.50 8.51 -2.43
CA PHE A 103 -6.76 8.09 -1.05
C PHE A 103 -5.94 8.88 -0.03
N LEU A 104 -4.62 8.97 -0.21
CA LEU A 104 -3.77 9.65 0.78
C LEU A 104 -4.03 11.16 0.83
N LYS A 105 -4.44 11.79 -0.28
CA LYS A 105 -4.86 13.21 -0.27
C LYS A 105 -6.12 13.39 0.57
N ILE A 106 -7.10 12.51 0.40
CA ILE A 106 -8.35 12.54 1.20
C ILE A 106 -8.01 12.37 2.68
N VAL A 107 -7.12 11.43 3.03
CA VAL A 107 -6.68 11.23 4.41
C VAL A 107 -6.01 12.49 4.98
N GLU A 108 -5.11 13.13 4.23
CA GLU A 108 -4.45 14.38 4.65
C GLU A 108 -5.46 15.51 4.85
N GLU A 109 -6.42 15.68 3.94
CA GLU A 109 -7.50 16.67 4.08
C GLU A 109 -8.36 16.44 5.32
N VAL A 110 -8.72 15.19 5.60
CA VAL A 110 -9.47 14.82 6.80
C VAL A 110 -8.65 15.03 8.07
N ASP A 111 -7.35 14.75 8.05
CA ASP A 111 -6.48 14.97 9.21
C ASP A 111 -6.27 16.46 9.51
N HIS A 112 -6.11 17.29 8.48
CA HIS A 112 -6.01 18.75 8.61
C HIS A 112 -7.29 19.37 9.18
N THR A 113 -8.46 18.93 8.71
CA THR A 113 -9.76 19.41 9.22
C THR A 113 -9.99 18.97 10.67
N ARG A 114 -9.58 17.76 11.05
CA ARG A 114 -9.63 17.33 12.45
C ARG A 114 -8.68 18.13 13.33
N SER A 115 -7.44 18.38 12.89
CA SER A 115 -6.46 19.17 13.64
C SER A 115 -6.90 20.61 13.89
N GLN A 116 -7.65 21.21 12.96
CA GLN A 116 -8.22 22.56 13.13
C GLN A 116 -9.42 22.60 14.10
N SER A 117 -10.10 21.47 14.32
CA SER A 117 -11.24 21.38 15.26
C SER A 117 -10.84 21.35 16.74
N TRP A 118 -9.56 21.07 17.05
CA TRP A 118 -8.99 21.13 18.40
C TRP A 118 -8.36 22.51 18.66
N SER A 119 -9.15 23.59 18.62
CA SER A 119 -8.76 24.85 19.23
C SER A 119 -9.28 24.86 20.67
N TYR A 120 -8.37 24.89 21.66
CA TYR A 120 -8.74 25.08 23.06
C TYR A 120 -9.43 26.44 23.21
N GLU A 121 -10.71 26.42 23.61
CA GLU A 121 -11.35 27.56 24.30
C GLU A 121 -10.78 27.74 25.70
#